data_AF-A0A6V7KHB1-F1
#
_entry.id   AF-A0A6V7KHB1-F1
#
_cell.length_a   1.000
_cell.length_b   1.000
_cell.length_c   1.000
_cell.angle_alpha   90.00
_cell.angle_beta   90.00
_cell.angle_gamma   90.00
#
_symmetry.space_group_name_H-M   'P 1'
#
loop_
_entity.id
_entity.type
_entity.pdbx_description
1 polymer ?
#
loop_
_entity_poly.entity_id
_entity_poly.type
_entity_poly.pdbx_seq_one_letter_code
_entity_poly.pdbx_strand_id
1 'polypeptide(L)'
;IRIHFALRDPHSKLFRAADANKLLVVTYAWDGNAYPGNEFWSGYLTASGDPAAACSSQITELHNTRINPRACASSLHIASPEHGLLHISEYARLHFA
;
A
#
# COMPACT_ATOMS: atom_id res chain seq x y z
N ILE A 1 5.10 9.58 22.84
CA ILE A 1 4.37 8.52 22.09
C ILE A 1 3.71 7.60 23.11
N ARG A 2 2.46 7.17 22.90
CA ARG A 2 1.74 6.22 23.79
C ARG A 2 1.38 4.99 22.98
N ILE A 3 1.76 3.81 23.45
CA ILE A 3 1.49 2.53 22.80
C ILE A 3 0.34 1.85 23.54
N HIS A 4 -0.67 1.40 22.80
CA HIS A 4 -1.84 0.72 23.35
C HIS A 4 -1.99 -0.63 22.66
N PHE A 5 -2.05 -1.71 23.44
CA PHE A 5 -2.45 -3.02 22.94
C PHE A 5 -3.95 -3.19 23.14
N ALA A 6 -4.66 -3.58 22.09
CA ALA A 6 -6.09 -3.82 22.14
C ALA A 6 -6.50 -4.83 21.07
N LEU A 7 -7.43 -5.73 21.40
CA LEU A 7 -8.11 -6.58 20.43
C LEU A 7 -9.35 -5.83 19.93
N ARG A 8 -9.30 -5.35 18.69
CA ARG A 8 -10.38 -4.55 18.07
C ARG A 8 -10.32 -4.64 16.55
N ASP A 9 -11.41 -4.27 15.90
CA ASP A 9 -11.41 -4.01 14.47
C ASP A 9 -10.55 -2.76 14.16
N PRO A 10 -9.54 -2.87 13.26
CA PRO A 10 -8.61 -1.77 13.01
C PRO A 10 -9.28 -0.50 12.46
N HIS A 11 -10.31 -0.68 11.62
CA HIS A 11 -11.01 0.40 10.92
C HIS A 11 -12.14 1.04 11.75
N SER A 12 -12.51 0.43 12.88
CA SER A 12 -13.53 0.99 13.76
C SER A 12 -13.06 2.33 14.33
N LYS A 13 -13.99 3.30 14.51
CA LYS A 13 -13.68 4.60 15.10
C LYS A 13 -13.14 4.45 16.53
N LEU A 14 -12.26 5.36 16.94
CA LEU A 14 -11.86 5.50 18.34
C LEU A 14 -12.88 6.37 19.07
N PHE A 15 -13.47 5.87 20.16
CA PHE A 15 -14.60 6.52 20.85
C PHE A 15 -14.21 7.31 22.10
N ARG A 16 -12.95 7.30 22.51
CA ARG A 16 -12.52 8.04 23.71
C ARG A 16 -12.50 9.53 23.37
N ALA A 17 -12.93 10.38 24.31
CA ALA A 17 -12.88 11.82 24.14
C ALA A 17 -11.47 12.33 23.77
N ALA A 18 -10.42 11.67 24.26
CA ALA A 18 -9.02 11.97 23.95
C ALA A 18 -8.59 11.69 22.49
N ASP A 19 -9.44 11.04 21.69
CA ASP A 19 -9.17 10.68 20.29
C ASP A 19 -9.96 11.56 19.28
N ALA A 20 -10.84 12.45 19.75
CA ALA A 20 -11.78 13.19 18.90
C ALA A 20 -11.12 14.02 17.77
N ASN A 21 -9.89 14.46 17.97
CA ASN A 21 -9.12 15.29 17.02
C ASN A 21 -7.97 14.53 16.34
N LYS A 22 -8.05 13.20 16.26
CA LYS A 22 -7.01 12.36 15.63
C LYS A 22 -7.50 11.77 14.32
N LEU A 23 -6.58 11.66 13.36
CA LEU A 23 -6.77 10.85 12.16
C LEU A 23 -6.51 9.38 12.51
N LEU A 24 -7.48 8.51 12.24
CA LEU A 24 -7.28 7.06 12.30
C LEU A 24 -6.52 6.63 11.05
N VAL A 25 -5.32 6.07 11.25
CA VAL A 25 -4.50 5.47 10.19
C VAL A 25 -4.34 4.00 10.53
N VAL A 26 -4.61 3.14 9.56
CA VAL A 26 -4.44 1.69 9.66
C VAL A 26 -3.34 1.27 8.70
N THR A 27 -2.40 0.49 9.21
CA THR A 27 -1.36 -0.18 8.40
C THR A 27 -1.67 -1.67 8.36
N TYR A 28 -1.39 -2.32 7.24
CA TYR A 28 -1.51 -3.77 7.09
C TYR A 28 -0.16 -4.34 6.66
N ALA A 29 0.10 -5.59 7.05
CA ALA A 29 1.22 -6.35 6.54
C ALA A 29 0.87 -6.85 5.14
N TRP A 30 1.81 -6.78 4.20
CA TRP A 30 1.62 -7.19 2.82
C TRP A 30 2.84 -7.96 2.31
N ASP A 31 2.58 -9.07 1.61
CA ASP A 31 3.58 -9.84 0.91
C ASP A 31 3.99 -9.19 -0.43
N GLY A 32 5.25 -8.78 -0.55
CA GLY A 32 5.75 -8.05 -1.72
C GLY A 32 5.76 -8.82 -3.05
N ASN A 33 5.47 -10.12 -3.03
CA ASN A 33 5.32 -10.97 -4.21
C ASN A 33 3.85 -11.28 -4.57
N ALA A 34 2.88 -10.69 -3.87
CA ALA A 34 1.45 -10.83 -4.13
C ALA A 34 0.83 -9.49 -4.55
N TYR A 35 -0.35 -9.49 -5.18
CA TYR A 35 -1.15 -8.27 -5.29
C TYR A 35 -1.72 -7.90 -3.91
N PRO A 36 -2.03 -6.61 -3.66
CA PRO A 36 -2.69 -6.18 -2.42
C PRO A 36 -3.95 -7.01 -2.17
N GLY A 37 -4.11 -7.50 -0.94
CA GLY A 37 -5.18 -8.41 -0.55
C GLY A 37 -4.81 -9.90 -0.51
N ASN A 38 -3.72 -10.31 -1.17
CA ASN A 38 -3.13 -11.64 -1.08
C ASN A 38 -4.15 -12.80 -1.12
N GLU A 39 -4.46 -13.44 0.01
CA GLU A 39 -5.40 -14.56 0.06
C GLU A 39 -6.85 -14.19 -0.31
N PHE A 40 -7.19 -12.90 -0.33
CA PHE A 40 -8.43 -12.37 -0.90
C PHE A 40 -8.67 -12.90 -2.32
N TRP A 41 -7.62 -12.93 -3.15
CA TRP A 41 -7.70 -13.37 -4.54
C TRP A 41 -8.02 -14.88 -4.68
N SER A 42 -7.77 -15.65 -3.62
CA SER A 42 -8.11 -17.06 -3.52
C SER A 42 -9.42 -17.32 -2.76
N GLY A 43 -10.14 -16.27 -2.38
CA GLY A 43 -11.43 -16.34 -1.66
C GLY A 43 -11.32 -16.53 -0.15
N TYR A 44 -10.11 -16.46 0.44
CA TYR A 44 -9.93 -16.62 1.88
C TYR A 44 -10.05 -15.27 2.61
N LEU A 45 -11.29 -14.83 2.83
CA LEU A 45 -11.57 -13.47 3.32
C LEU A 45 -11.20 -13.21 4.80
N THR A 46 -10.88 -14.26 5.57
CA THR A 46 -10.61 -14.19 7.02
C THR A 46 -9.26 -14.77 7.41
N ALA A 47 -8.38 -15.06 6.45
CA ALA A 47 -7.14 -15.79 6.71
C ALA A 47 -6.05 -14.93 7.38
N SER A 48 -5.98 -13.63 7.06
CA SER A 48 -4.90 -12.76 7.52
C SER A 48 -5.32 -11.28 7.51
N GLY A 49 -4.36 -10.38 7.77
CA GLY A 49 -4.56 -8.94 7.66
C GLY A 49 -4.71 -8.43 6.22
N ASP A 50 -4.16 -9.14 5.23
CA ASP A 50 -4.26 -8.80 3.81
C ASP A 50 -5.73 -8.82 3.30
N PRO A 51 -6.50 -9.92 3.43
CA PRO A 51 -7.89 -9.95 3.01
C PRO A 51 -8.77 -9.05 3.87
N ALA A 52 -8.43 -8.84 5.15
CA ALA A 52 -9.13 -7.87 5.99
C ALA A 52 -8.98 -6.44 5.46
N ALA A 53 -7.77 -6.04 5.06
CA ALA A 53 -7.50 -4.74 4.44
C ALA A 53 -8.18 -4.61 3.07
N ALA A 54 -8.20 -5.66 2.25
CA ALA A 54 -8.92 -5.70 0.98
C ALA A 54 -10.44 -5.49 1.19
N CYS A 55 -11.05 -6.24 2.11
CA CYS A 55 -12.49 -6.15 2.36
C CYS A 55 -12.96 -4.82 2.97
N SER A 56 -12.08 -4.07 3.60
CA SER A 56 -12.43 -2.85 4.35
C SER A 56 -11.88 -1.55 3.74
N SER A 57 -11.23 -1.65 2.58
CA SER A 57 -10.65 -0.50 1.87
C SER A 57 -10.72 -0.70 0.36
N GLN A 58 -9.97 0.11 -0.40
CA GLN A 58 -9.89 0.04 -1.87
C GLN A 58 -8.49 -0.36 -2.36
N ILE A 59 -7.68 -1.04 -1.53
CA ILE A 59 -6.31 -1.42 -1.91
C ILE A 59 -6.28 -2.36 -3.12
N THR A 60 -7.31 -3.20 -3.30
CA THR A 60 -7.42 -4.15 -4.41
C THR A 60 -7.60 -3.45 -5.75
N GLU A 61 -8.26 -2.31 -5.80
CA GLU A 61 -8.48 -1.52 -7.01
C GLU A 61 -7.35 -0.49 -7.21
N LEU A 62 -7.01 0.25 -6.14
CA LEU A 62 -6.11 1.40 -6.23
C LEU A 62 -4.65 0.99 -6.38
N HIS A 63 -4.22 -0.09 -5.72
CA HIS A 63 -2.81 -0.51 -5.69
C HIS A 63 -2.52 -1.70 -6.62
N ASN A 64 -3.54 -2.23 -7.31
CA ASN A 64 -3.33 -3.27 -8.31
C ASN A 64 -3.06 -2.66 -9.69
N THR A 65 -1.85 -2.88 -10.21
CA THR A 65 -1.40 -2.31 -11.49
C THR A 65 -2.17 -2.83 -12.71
N ARG A 66 -2.91 -3.94 -12.60
CA ARG A 66 -3.81 -4.42 -13.66
C ARG A 66 -5.14 -3.69 -13.71
N ILE A 67 -5.55 -3.08 -12.60
CA ILE A 67 -6.81 -2.34 -12.48
C ILE A 67 -6.54 -0.84 -12.56
N ASN A 68 -5.59 -0.34 -11.76
CA ASN A 68 -5.13 1.03 -11.79
C ASN A 68 -3.74 1.13 -12.46
N PRO A 69 -3.68 1.44 -13.77
CA PRO A 69 -2.41 1.59 -14.47
C PRO A 69 -1.58 2.78 -13.97
N ARG A 70 -2.13 3.71 -13.19
CA ARG A 70 -1.33 4.80 -12.60
C ARG A 70 -0.35 4.29 -11.53
N ALA A 71 -0.60 3.12 -10.97
CA ALA A 71 0.29 2.48 -9.99
C ALA A 71 1.43 1.68 -10.65
N CYS A 72 1.49 1.56 -11.98
CA CYS A 72 2.47 0.69 -12.66
C CYS A 72 3.87 1.29 -12.84
N ALA A 73 4.16 2.42 -12.18
CA ALA A 73 5.45 3.12 -12.27
C ALA A 73 5.82 3.59 -13.69
N SER A 74 4.84 3.77 -14.59
CA SER A 74 5.04 4.29 -15.94
C SER A 74 5.59 5.73 -16.01
N SER A 75 5.56 6.45 -14.90
CA SER A 75 6.17 7.78 -14.76
C SER A 75 7.34 7.76 -13.76
N LEU A 76 7.98 6.60 -13.56
CA LEU A 76 9.14 6.48 -12.69
C LEU A 76 10.33 7.26 -13.27
N HIS A 77 10.87 8.16 -12.45
CA HIS A 77 12.07 8.92 -12.78
C HIS A 77 13.18 8.63 -11.78
N ILE A 78 14.42 8.63 -12.26
CA ILE A 78 15.63 8.47 -11.47
C ILE A 78 16.31 9.82 -11.35
N ALA A 79 16.52 10.27 -10.11
CA ALA A 79 17.34 11.42 -9.82
C ALA A 79 18.82 10.99 -9.76
N SER A 80 19.55 11.27 -10.83
CA SER A 80 20.98 10.98 -10.96
C SER A 80 21.83 12.22 -10.69
N PRO A 81 22.90 12.13 -9.89
CA PRO A 81 23.87 13.21 -9.75
C PRO A 81 24.54 13.61 -11.07
N GLU A 82 24.74 12.66 -11.99
CA GLU A 82 25.47 12.88 -13.25
C GLU A 82 24.57 13.34 -14.40
N HIS A 83 23.30 12.95 -14.37
CA HIS A 83 22.38 13.13 -15.50
C HIS A 83 21.11 13.91 -15.16
N GLY A 84 20.97 14.37 -13.90
CA GLY A 84 19.75 15.03 -13.43
C GLY A 84 18.58 14.06 -13.31
N LEU A 85 17.36 14.55 -13.56
CA LEU A 85 16.14 13.75 -13.50
C LEU A 85 15.83 13.13 -14.86
N LEU A 86 15.84 11.80 -14.93
CA LEU A 86 15.57 11.05 -16.17
C LEU A 86 14.43 10.08 -15.99
N HIS A 87 13.68 9.81 -17.07
CA HIS A 87 12.75 8.67 -17.04
C HIS A 87 13.54 7.36 -16.90
N ILE A 88 12.99 6.35 -16.21
CA ILE A 88 13.69 5.08 -15.93
C ILE A 88 14.27 4.42 -17.19
N SER A 89 13.58 4.50 -18.33
CA SER A 89 14.05 3.93 -19.60
C SER A 89 15.29 4.64 -20.14
N GLU A 90 15.39 5.97 -19.96
CA GLU A 90 16.54 6.76 -20.42
C GLU A 90 17.76 6.47 -19.57
N TYR A 91 17.57 6.42 -18.24
CA TYR A 91 18.62 6.03 -17.30
C TYR A 91 19.13 4.61 -17.63
N ALA A 92 18.24 3.65 -17.84
CA ALA A 92 18.63 2.28 -18.15
C ALA A 92 19.46 2.17 -19.43
N ARG A 93 19.13 2.94 -20.48
CA ARG A 93 19.89 2.96 -21.74
C ARG A 93 21.33 3.47 -21.57
N LEU A 94 21.57 4.36 -20.61
CA LEU A 94 22.91 4.91 -20.35
C LEU A 94 23.81 3.94 -19.56
N HIS A 95 23.23 3.06 -18.75
CA HIS A 95 23.98 2.27 -17.76
C HIS A 95 23.89 0.74 -17.93
N PHE A 96 22.93 0.23 -18.71
CA PHE A 96 22.69 -1.22 -18.87
C PHE A 96 22.67 -1.70 -20.33
N ALA A 97 23.17 -0.88 -21.27
CA ALA A 97 23.31 -1.23 -22.69
C ALA A 97 24.72 -1.77 -23.01
#